data_AF-A0A1F7ABT1-F1
#
_entry.id   AF-A0A1F7ABT1-F1
#
_cell.length_a   1.000
_cell.length_b   1.000
_cell.length_c   1.000
_cell.angle_alpha   90.00
_cell.angle_beta   90.00
_cell.angle_gamma   90.00
#
_symmetry.space_group_name_H-M   'P 1'
#
loop_
_entity.id
_entity.type
_entity.pdbx_description
1 polymer ?
#
loop_
_entity_poly.entity_id
_entity_poly.type
_entity_poly.pdbx_seq_one_letter_code
_entity_poly.pdbx_strand_id
1 'polypeptide(L)'
;MDKFNKFLKNALIFLIIFLIVNYIFQYFQGDKGKELLNSGNFIFETTDTEYSRRQVVTVSLTNNTKEPIIIPNECPNEPLTVLRYENNEWVKKTASPELDCSSSKDLTIQPEKKIKIAYDSWNNALFNDMGRFKIELTTRVNGEEKTFTTNEFTITKEGMLRQLWNGVFYRPIYNGLMFLIAKMPGNSLGWAIILLTILIRTILLVPSQKAMKAQKRMQEIQPRIEKIKEKHKGDQQKIAMETMAIWKDAKVSPFGSCLPILLQFPVLIALFYVIQRGLNPDNAFLLYANYANLNLSNIDTNFLNILELTKVNFYVLPLVIGGLQFFQMKLAMGKKNIKAGNEMAMATNMMTYVMPVMIAVFTASMPAGVGLYWGVSTIYGIVQQIVVNRGKPHTADEPTVRIIENKENNIT
;
A
#
# COMPACT_ATOMS: atom_id res chain seq x y z
N MET A 1 25.08 -13.48 -24.56
CA MET A 1 23.65 -13.91 -24.53
C MET A 1 23.15 -14.24 -23.12
N ASP A 2 23.87 -15.05 -22.34
CA ASP A 2 23.36 -15.57 -21.04
C ASP A 2 23.08 -14.49 -19.97
N LYS A 3 23.94 -13.46 -19.85
CA LYS A 3 23.70 -12.30 -18.95
C LYS A 3 22.47 -11.47 -19.35
N PHE A 4 22.20 -11.34 -20.65
CA PHE A 4 21.08 -10.57 -21.18
C PHE A 4 19.75 -11.28 -20.91
N ASN A 5 19.69 -12.60 -21.13
CA ASN A 5 18.52 -13.40 -20.78
C ASN A 5 18.24 -13.41 -19.27
N LYS A 6 19.28 -13.42 -18.43
CA LYS A 6 19.14 -13.33 -16.97
C LYS A 6 18.60 -11.97 -16.52
N PHE A 7 19.04 -10.89 -17.17
CA PHE A 7 18.49 -9.55 -16.96
C PHE A 7 17.02 -9.48 -17.39
N LEU A 8 16.67 -9.99 -18.57
CA LEU A 8 15.31 -9.99 -19.09
C LEU A 8 14.35 -10.77 -18.17
N LYS A 9 14.79 -11.94 -17.67
CA LYS A 9 14.02 -12.74 -16.70
C LYS A 9 13.79 -11.99 -15.39
N ASN A 10 14.80 -11.29 -14.88
CA ASN A 10 14.65 -10.44 -13.69
C ASN A 10 13.72 -9.25 -13.93
N ALA A 11 13.78 -8.63 -15.11
CA ALA A 11 12.90 -7.54 -15.51
C ALA A 11 11.44 -8.00 -15.65
N LEU A 12 11.21 -9.21 -16.14
CA LEU A 12 9.87 -9.81 -16.23
C LEU A 12 9.29 -10.11 -14.84
N ILE A 13 10.09 -10.70 -13.94
CA ILE A 13 9.67 -10.93 -12.54
C ILE A 13 9.38 -9.60 -11.84
N PHE A 14 10.22 -8.58 -12.07
CA PHE A 14 9.99 -7.22 -11.60
C PHE A 14 8.63 -6.69 -12.07
N LEU A 15 8.35 -6.80 -13.37
CA LEU A 15 7.10 -6.36 -13.96
C LEU A 15 5.90 -7.09 -13.34
N ILE A 16 6.00 -8.40 -13.12
CA ILE A 16 4.92 -9.19 -12.51
C ILE A 16 4.68 -8.78 -11.05
N ILE A 17 5.73 -8.66 -10.24
CA ILE A 17 5.59 -8.22 -8.83
C ILE A 17 5.04 -6.79 -8.79
N PHE A 18 5.55 -5.90 -9.63
CA PHE A 18 5.06 -4.54 -9.76
C PHE A 18 3.57 -4.53 -10.10
N LEU A 19 3.13 -5.34 -11.08
CA LEU A 19 1.72 -5.47 -11.46
C LEU A 19 0.87 -6.07 -10.33
N ILE A 20 1.35 -7.07 -9.59
CA ILE A 20 0.61 -7.65 -8.45
C ILE A 20 0.47 -6.64 -7.31
N VAL A 21 1.55 -5.93 -6.96
CA VAL A 21 1.49 -4.88 -5.92
C VAL A 21 0.53 -3.77 -6.36
N ASN A 22 0.60 -3.36 -7.62
CA ASN A 22 -0.29 -2.34 -8.18
C ASN A 22 -1.75 -2.85 -8.23
N TYR A 23 -1.97 -4.13 -8.52
CA TYR A 23 -3.30 -4.76 -8.47
C TYR A 23 -3.85 -4.84 -7.05
N ILE A 24 -3.04 -5.21 -6.05
CA ILE A 24 -3.45 -5.20 -4.63
C ILE A 24 -3.77 -3.76 -4.19
N PHE A 25 -2.96 -2.78 -4.57
CA PHE A 25 -3.24 -1.37 -4.32
C PHE A 25 -4.53 -0.90 -5.01
N GLN A 26 -4.80 -1.35 -6.24
CA GLN A 26 -6.06 -1.09 -6.94
C GLN A 26 -7.26 -1.75 -6.25
N TYR A 27 -7.10 -2.98 -5.76
CA TYR A 27 -8.14 -3.68 -5.00
C TYR A 27 -8.51 -2.93 -3.71
N PHE A 28 -7.53 -2.34 -3.03
CA PHE A 28 -7.78 -1.44 -1.88
C PHE A 28 -8.26 -0.03 -2.28
N GLN A 29 -8.16 0.36 -3.55
CA GLN A 29 -8.69 1.64 -4.05
C GLN A 29 -10.20 1.64 -4.34
N GLY A 30 -10.90 0.53 -4.12
CA GLY A 30 -12.31 0.40 -4.51
C GLY A 30 -12.42 -0.01 -5.98
N ASP A 31 -13.35 -0.93 -6.25
CA ASP A 31 -13.39 -1.72 -7.46
C ASP A 31 -13.56 -0.87 -8.75
N LYS A 32 -13.05 -1.41 -9.86
CA LYS A 32 -13.40 -0.87 -11.18
C LYS A 32 -14.82 -1.35 -11.47
N GLY A 33 -15.75 -0.43 -11.41
CA GLY A 33 -17.16 -0.64 -11.73
C GLY A 33 -17.40 -1.52 -12.94
N LYS A 34 -18.36 -2.45 -12.79
CA LYS A 34 -18.93 -3.19 -13.91
C LYS A 34 -19.57 -2.18 -14.86
N GLU A 35 -19.25 -2.25 -16.15
CA GLU A 35 -19.99 -1.51 -17.18
C GLU A 35 -21.46 -1.94 -17.13
N LEU A 36 -22.33 -1.01 -16.73
CA LEU A 36 -23.76 -1.16 -16.91
C LEU A 36 -24.06 -0.74 -18.34
N LEU A 37 -24.52 -1.68 -19.17
CA LEU A 37 -24.85 -1.44 -20.57
C LEU A 37 -26.07 -0.50 -20.65
N ASN A 38 -25.83 0.81 -20.73
CA ASN A 38 -26.85 1.80 -21.04
C ASN A 38 -26.59 2.45 -22.41
N SER A 39 -27.61 2.43 -23.26
CA SER A 39 -27.59 2.93 -24.63
C SER A 39 -27.99 4.40 -24.65
N GLY A 40 -27.03 5.31 -24.86
CA GLY A 40 -27.30 6.75 -24.99
C GLY A 40 -26.07 7.57 -25.39
N ASN A 41 -26.28 8.78 -25.93
CA ASN A 41 -25.19 9.69 -26.33
C ASN A 41 -24.45 10.30 -25.11
N PHE A 42 -25.01 10.20 -23.91
CA PHE A 42 -24.36 10.57 -22.65
C PHE A 42 -24.65 9.48 -21.63
N ILE A 43 -23.60 8.93 -21.02
CA ILE A 43 -23.71 7.86 -20.01
C ILE A 43 -23.36 8.46 -18.66
N PHE A 44 -24.27 8.32 -17.70
CA PHE A 44 -24.12 8.81 -16.33
C PHE A 44 -24.48 7.70 -15.35
N GLU A 45 -23.48 7.19 -14.64
CA GLU A 45 -23.62 5.99 -13.81
C GLU A 45 -22.73 6.08 -12.58
N THR A 46 -23.16 5.49 -11.47
CA THR A 46 -22.24 5.24 -10.37
C THR A 46 -21.29 4.12 -10.75
N THR A 47 -20.09 4.15 -10.20
CA THR A 47 -19.09 3.10 -10.48
C THR A 47 -19.56 1.75 -9.94
N ASP A 48 -20.27 1.72 -8.81
CA ASP A 48 -20.78 0.50 -8.19
C ASP A 48 -22.27 0.64 -7.88
N THR A 49 -22.98 -0.49 -7.80
CA THR A 49 -24.39 -0.54 -7.35
C THR A 49 -24.51 -0.70 -5.84
N GLU A 50 -23.44 -1.06 -5.16
CA GLU A 50 -23.38 -1.18 -3.71
C GLU A 50 -22.06 -0.60 -3.19
N TYR A 51 -22.17 0.26 -2.19
CA TYR A 51 -21.05 0.90 -1.51
C TYR A 51 -21.13 0.57 -0.02
N SER A 52 -20.03 0.10 0.56
CA SER A 52 -19.93 0.03 2.02
C SER A 52 -19.94 1.45 2.60
N ARG A 53 -20.54 1.64 3.78
CA ARG A 53 -20.50 2.91 4.53
C ARG A 53 -19.07 3.47 4.60
N ARG A 54 -18.92 4.79 4.37
CA ARG A 54 -17.63 5.52 4.25
C ARG A 54 -16.74 5.14 3.06
N GLN A 55 -17.21 4.29 2.15
CA GLN A 55 -16.59 4.18 0.82
C GLN A 55 -16.88 5.44 0.04
N VAL A 56 -15.88 5.95 -0.69
CA VAL A 56 -16.05 7.11 -1.54
C VAL A 56 -16.92 6.72 -2.73
N VAL A 57 -18.08 7.36 -2.85
CA VAL A 57 -18.96 7.22 -3.99
C VAL A 57 -18.34 7.96 -5.17
N THR A 58 -18.26 7.27 -6.30
CA THR A 58 -17.66 7.80 -7.54
C THR A 58 -18.63 7.63 -8.69
N VAL A 59 -18.87 8.72 -9.40
CA VAL A 59 -19.73 8.75 -10.57
C VAL A 59 -18.88 8.85 -11.81
N SER A 60 -19.29 8.13 -12.85
CA SER A 60 -18.67 8.12 -14.15
C SER A 60 -19.57 8.83 -15.15
N LEU A 61 -18.98 9.73 -15.93
CA LEU A 61 -19.66 10.44 -17.01
C LEU A 61 -18.93 10.19 -18.31
N THR A 62 -19.64 9.70 -19.31
CA THR A 62 -19.10 9.47 -20.67
C THR A 62 -19.86 10.34 -21.65
N ASN A 63 -19.14 11.24 -22.32
CA ASN A 63 -19.70 12.08 -23.37
C ASN A 63 -19.51 11.39 -24.73
N ASN A 64 -20.55 10.75 -25.26
CA ASN A 64 -20.56 10.20 -26.63
C ASN A 64 -21.22 11.18 -27.63
N THR A 65 -21.39 12.45 -27.25
CA THR A 65 -21.89 13.50 -28.14
C THR A 65 -20.74 14.13 -28.92
N LYS A 66 -21.07 14.96 -29.92
CA LYS A 66 -20.09 15.70 -30.74
C LYS A 66 -19.64 17.03 -30.11
N GLU A 67 -20.32 17.49 -29.05
CA GLU A 67 -20.05 18.77 -28.39
C GLU A 67 -19.51 18.55 -26.97
N PRO A 68 -18.69 19.46 -26.44
CA PRO A 68 -18.25 19.38 -25.06
C PRO A 68 -19.42 19.66 -24.10
N ILE A 69 -19.48 18.90 -23.00
CA ILE A 69 -20.46 19.13 -21.92
C ILE A 69 -19.75 19.86 -20.79
N ILE A 70 -20.31 20.99 -20.35
CA ILE A 70 -19.76 21.80 -19.25
C ILE A 70 -20.65 21.60 -18.02
N ILE A 71 -20.02 21.26 -16.91
CA ILE A 71 -20.65 21.14 -15.59
C ILE A 71 -20.15 22.32 -14.76
N PRO A 72 -21.04 23.24 -14.35
CA PRO A 72 -20.68 24.37 -13.50
C PRO A 72 -20.05 23.87 -12.20
N ASN A 73 -19.03 24.60 -11.74
CA ASN A 73 -18.44 24.31 -10.45
C ASN A 73 -19.24 24.98 -9.32
N GLU A 74 -19.74 24.17 -8.39
CA GLU A 74 -20.57 24.62 -7.26
C GLU A 74 -19.82 24.71 -5.92
N CYS A 75 -18.47 24.61 -5.92
CA CYS A 75 -17.65 24.66 -4.70
C CYS A 75 -18.02 25.89 -3.83
N PRO A 76 -18.27 25.71 -2.50
CA PRO A 76 -18.01 24.51 -1.69
C PRO A 76 -19.15 23.47 -1.63
N ASN A 77 -20.25 23.65 -2.36
CA ASN A 77 -21.35 22.68 -2.38
C ASN A 77 -20.98 21.42 -3.17
N GLU A 78 -21.78 20.37 -2.98
CA GLU A 78 -21.57 19.11 -3.67
C GLU A 78 -21.55 19.27 -5.21
N PRO A 79 -20.67 18.54 -5.92
CA PRO A 79 -20.50 18.74 -7.36
C PRO A 79 -21.72 18.31 -8.20
N LEU A 80 -22.57 17.44 -7.65
CA LEU A 80 -23.75 16.87 -8.29
C LEU A 80 -24.82 16.61 -7.23
N THR A 81 -26.09 16.76 -7.58
CA THR A 81 -27.20 16.65 -6.63
C THR A 81 -27.37 15.20 -6.16
N VAL A 82 -27.39 15.00 -4.83
CA VAL A 82 -27.60 13.69 -4.21
C VAL A 82 -29.02 13.55 -3.70
N LEU A 83 -29.67 12.43 -4.02
CA LEU A 83 -30.99 12.08 -3.53
C LEU A 83 -30.93 10.77 -2.75
N ARG A 84 -31.60 10.75 -1.60
CA ARG A 84 -31.79 9.55 -0.78
C ARG A 84 -33.27 9.17 -0.77
N TYR A 85 -33.55 7.89 -0.86
CA TYR A 85 -34.92 7.39 -0.76
C TYR A 85 -35.35 7.31 0.72
N GLU A 86 -36.32 8.12 1.12
CA GLU A 86 -36.86 8.21 2.48
C GLU A 86 -38.38 8.35 2.41
N ASN A 87 -39.13 7.61 3.25
CA ASN A 87 -40.60 7.72 3.34
C ASN A 87 -41.35 7.62 1.99
N ASN A 88 -40.90 6.71 1.11
CA ASN A 88 -41.42 6.54 -0.26
C ASN A 88 -41.16 7.69 -1.25
N GLU A 89 -40.31 8.65 -0.89
CA GLU A 89 -39.94 9.78 -1.75
C GLU A 89 -38.42 9.94 -1.86
N TRP A 90 -37.97 10.65 -2.89
CA TRP A 90 -36.56 10.99 -3.07
C TRP A 90 -36.29 12.37 -2.47
N VAL A 91 -35.50 12.40 -1.40
CA VAL A 91 -35.17 13.62 -0.64
C VAL A 91 -33.75 14.07 -0.96
N LYS A 92 -33.57 15.36 -1.28
CA LYS A 92 -32.25 15.95 -1.53
C LYS A 92 -31.41 15.99 -0.26
N LYS A 93 -30.16 15.53 -0.39
CA LYS A 93 -29.10 15.69 0.62
C LYS A 93 -28.12 16.74 0.13
N THR A 94 -27.64 17.55 1.06
CA THR A 94 -26.71 18.66 0.79
C THR A 94 -25.52 18.55 1.72
N ALA A 95 -24.36 18.98 1.26
CA ALA A 95 -23.15 19.06 2.05
C ALA A 95 -22.31 20.25 1.59
N SER A 96 -21.83 21.05 2.54
CA SER A 96 -20.97 22.20 2.27
C SER A 96 -19.81 22.21 3.28
N PRO A 97 -18.78 21.38 3.05
CA PRO A 97 -17.57 21.35 3.87
C PRO A 97 -16.75 22.65 3.71
N GLU A 98 -15.90 22.94 4.68
CA GLU A 98 -14.93 24.03 4.58
C GLU A 98 -13.83 23.66 3.55
N LEU A 99 -13.94 24.20 2.34
CA LEU A 99 -13.01 23.96 1.23
C LEU A 99 -12.41 25.26 0.69
N ASP A 100 -11.14 25.23 0.30
CA ASP A 100 -10.51 26.29 -0.47
C ASP A 100 -10.89 26.17 -1.95
N CYS A 101 -11.82 27.02 -2.39
CA CYS A 101 -12.32 27.05 -3.76
C CYS A 101 -11.52 27.98 -4.70
N SER A 102 -10.40 28.56 -4.26
CA SER A 102 -9.66 29.61 -5.00
C SER A 102 -9.19 29.21 -6.40
N SER A 103 -9.02 27.91 -6.66
CA SER A 103 -8.60 27.37 -7.97
C SER A 103 -9.65 26.50 -8.67
N SER A 104 -10.88 26.48 -8.16
CA SER A 104 -11.94 25.62 -8.68
C SER A 104 -12.49 26.16 -10.01
N LYS A 105 -12.69 25.27 -10.99
CA LYS A 105 -13.08 25.60 -12.37
C LYS A 105 -14.20 24.67 -12.82
N ASP A 106 -15.00 25.16 -13.76
CA ASP A 106 -16.02 24.34 -14.43
C ASP A 106 -15.39 23.09 -15.06
N LEU A 107 -16.11 22.00 -14.95
CA LEU A 107 -15.65 20.71 -15.44
C LEU A 107 -16.14 20.51 -16.87
N THR A 108 -15.21 20.42 -17.82
CA THR A 108 -15.52 20.24 -19.24
C THR A 108 -15.22 18.81 -19.67
N ILE A 109 -16.25 18.10 -20.17
CA ILE A 109 -16.16 16.75 -20.71
C ILE A 109 -16.10 16.84 -22.24
N GLN A 110 -14.92 16.61 -22.81
CA GLN A 110 -14.74 16.61 -24.27
C GLN A 110 -15.48 15.44 -24.94
N PRO A 111 -15.81 15.56 -26.24
CA PRO A 111 -16.36 14.46 -27.03
C PRO A 111 -15.54 13.17 -26.91
N GLU A 112 -16.24 12.04 -26.84
CA GLU A 112 -15.70 10.68 -26.69
C GLU A 112 -14.78 10.50 -25.46
N LYS A 113 -14.90 11.38 -24.45
CA LYS A 113 -14.16 11.25 -23.19
C LYS A 113 -15.05 10.75 -22.06
N LYS A 114 -14.41 9.94 -21.21
CA LYS A 114 -14.93 9.47 -19.94
C LYS A 114 -14.20 10.20 -18.81
N ILE A 115 -14.95 10.79 -17.89
CA ILE A 115 -14.42 11.38 -16.66
C ILE A 115 -15.04 10.69 -15.45
N LYS A 116 -14.36 10.80 -14.30
CA LYS A 116 -14.86 10.32 -13.02
C LYS A 116 -14.88 11.47 -12.02
N ILE A 117 -15.97 11.59 -11.29
CA ILE A 117 -16.15 12.56 -10.21
C ILE A 117 -16.31 11.76 -8.92
N ALA A 118 -15.38 11.94 -7.99
CA ALA A 118 -15.47 11.37 -6.65
C ALA A 118 -16.06 12.41 -5.69
N TYR A 119 -16.93 11.96 -4.78
CA TYR A 119 -17.51 12.84 -3.77
C TYR A 119 -16.55 13.16 -2.60
N ASP A 120 -15.33 12.62 -2.60
CA ASP A 120 -14.23 12.86 -1.65
C ASP A 120 -14.60 13.61 -0.35
N SER A 121 -14.52 14.96 -0.36
CA SER A 121 -14.73 15.84 0.80
C SER A 121 -16.18 16.05 1.24
N TRP A 122 -17.15 15.53 0.49
CA TRP A 122 -18.58 15.55 0.80
C TRP A 122 -19.12 14.17 1.15
N ASN A 123 -18.31 13.12 0.97
CA ASN A 123 -18.77 11.74 0.95
C ASN A 123 -19.40 11.31 2.28
N ASN A 124 -18.77 11.65 3.41
CA ASN A 124 -19.31 11.27 4.70
C ASN A 124 -20.55 12.10 5.04
N ALA A 125 -20.56 13.40 4.75
CA ALA A 125 -21.75 14.22 4.96
C ALA A 125 -22.98 13.70 4.19
N LEU A 126 -22.80 13.26 2.94
CA LEU A 126 -23.89 12.83 2.05
C LEU A 126 -24.28 11.36 2.23
N PHE A 127 -23.33 10.47 2.50
CA PHE A 127 -23.51 9.01 2.44
C PHE A 127 -23.23 8.30 3.78
N ASN A 128 -23.35 8.99 4.93
CA ASN A 128 -23.17 8.36 6.24
C ASN A 128 -24.27 7.35 6.57
N ASP A 129 -25.49 7.56 6.06
CA ASP A 129 -26.63 6.74 6.38
C ASP A 129 -26.79 5.59 5.38
N MET A 130 -27.21 4.43 5.88
CA MET A 130 -27.58 3.30 5.02
C MET A 130 -28.90 3.59 4.31
N GLY A 131 -29.03 3.07 3.10
CA GLY A 131 -30.22 3.25 2.28
C GLY A 131 -29.94 3.24 0.80
N ARG A 132 -30.96 3.59 0.02
CA ARG A 132 -30.87 3.74 -1.44
C ARG A 132 -30.63 5.18 -1.81
N PHE A 133 -29.75 5.38 -2.78
CA PHE A 133 -29.34 6.68 -3.28
C PHE A 133 -29.37 6.69 -4.81
N LYS A 134 -29.53 7.88 -5.37
CA LYS A 134 -29.29 8.17 -6.78
C LYS A 134 -28.71 9.58 -6.90
N ILE A 135 -28.00 9.84 -7.98
CA ILE A 135 -27.34 11.12 -8.21
C ILE A 135 -27.91 11.74 -9.48
N GLU A 136 -28.09 13.06 -9.47
CA GLU A 136 -28.64 13.83 -10.57
C GLU A 136 -27.65 14.90 -11.03
N LEU A 137 -27.58 15.04 -12.36
CA LEU A 137 -26.84 16.09 -13.04
C LEU A 137 -27.81 16.86 -13.92
N THR A 138 -27.97 18.15 -13.67
CA THR A 138 -28.68 19.05 -14.58
C THR A 138 -27.64 19.85 -15.37
N THR A 139 -27.63 19.67 -16.69
CA THR A 139 -26.68 20.36 -17.57
C THR A 139 -27.34 20.69 -18.91
N ARG A 140 -26.73 21.60 -19.67
CA ARG A 140 -27.20 21.97 -21.00
C ARG A 140 -26.56 21.08 -22.05
N VAL A 141 -27.39 20.40 -22.84
CA VAL A 141 -26.96 19.59 -23.99
C VAL A 141 -27.67 20.10 -25.22
N ASN A 142 -26.91 20.53 -26.24
CA ASN A 142 -27.42 21.14 -27.46
C ASN A 142 -28.34 22.36 -27.22
N GLY A 143 -28.05 23.16 -26.17
CA GLY A 143 -28.84 24.35 -25.82
C GLY A 143 -30.10 24.10 -24.98
N GLU A 144 -30.49 22.84 -24.74
CA GLU A 144 -31.60 22.48 -23.86
C GLU A 144 -31.08 22.03 -22.50
N GLU A 145 -31.75 22.45 -21.42
CA GLU A 145 -31.47 21.96 -20.07
C GLU A 145 -32.05 20.55 -19.89
N LYS A 146 -31.18 19.59 -19.55
CA LYS A 146 -31.55 18.19 -19.35
C LYS A 146 -31.01 17.69 -18.01
N THR A 147 -31.85 16.95 -17.30
CA THR A 147 -31.46 16.25 -16.08
C THR A 147 -31.19 14.79 -16.38
N PHE A 148 -29.99 14.34 -16.03
CA PHE A 148 -29.55 12.96 -16.10
C PHE A 148 -29.51 12.37 -14.70
N THR A 149 -29.87 11.10 -14.57
CA THR A 149 -29.88 10.39 -13.29
C THR A 149 -29.03 9.13 -13.41
N THR A 150 -28.26 8.83 -12.37
CA THR A 150 -27.50 7.57 -12.30
C THR A 150 -28.42 6.37 -12.10
N ASN A 151 -27.87 5.17 -12.24
CA ASN A 151 -28.46 3.99 -11.62
C ASN A 151 -28.63 4.21 -10.10
N GLU A 152 -29.63 3.55 -9.52
CA GLU A 152 -29.76 3.47 -8.07
C GLU A 152 -28.60 2.65 -7.48
N PHE A 153 -28.15 3.04 -6.30
CA PHE A 153 -27.15 2.31 -5.54
C PHE A 153 -27.50 2.29 -4.06
N THR A 154 -26.90 1.36 -3.31
CA THR A 154 -27.13 1.21 -1.88
C THR A 154 -25.87 1.51 -1.06
N ILE A 155 -26.08 2.15 0.08
CA ILE A 155 -25.07 2.23 1.14
C ILE A 155 -25.37 1.15 2.16
N THR A 156 -24.44 0.21 2.32
CA THR A 156 -24.56 -0.95 3.21
C THR A 156 -23.54 -0.89 4.35
N LYS A 157 -23.65 -1.80 5.32
CA LYS A 157 -22.71 -1.87 6.44
C LYS A 157 -21.31 -2.29 5.94
N GLU A 158 -20.26 -1.73 6.54
CA GLU A 158 -18.88 -2.16 6.26
C GLU A 158 -18.71 -3.68 6.46
N GLY A 159 -18.03 -4.35 5.52
CA GLY A 159 -17.67 -5.77 5.67
C GLY A 159 -16.71 -6.03 6.84
N MET A 160 -16.70 -7.27 7.38
CA MET A 160 -15.90 -7.65 8.56
C MET A 160 -14.40 -7.35 8.41
N LEU A 161 -13.79 -7.70 7.27
CA LEU A 161 -12.37 -7.46 7.02
C LEU A 161 -12.03 -5.97 7.04
N ARG A 162 -12.92 -5.12 6.51
CA ARG A 162 -12.76 -3.67 6.50
C ARG A 162 -12.89 -3.08 7.90
N GLN A 163 -13.85 -3.58 8.68
CA GLN A 163 -13.99 -3.19 10.09
C GLN A 163 -12.73 -3.56 10.89
N LEU A 164 -12.18 -4.77 10.69
CA LEU A 164 -10.92 -5.19 11.32
C LEU A 164 -9.75 -4.31 10.90
N TRP A 165 -9.60 -4.05 9.60
CA TRP A 165 -8.58 -3.16 9.06
C TRP A 165 -8.67 -1.75 9.68
N ASN A 166 -9.88 -1.19 9.68
CA ASN A 166 -10.15 0.14 10.21
C ASN A 166 -9.89 0.21 11.71
N GLY A 167 -10.32 -0.79 12.47
CA GLY A 167 -10.18 -0.83 13.92
C GLY A 167 -8.75 -1.12 14.41
N VAL A 168 -8.01 -2.00 13.73
CA VAL A 168 -6.70 -2.47 14.20
C VAL A 168 -5.55 -1.65 13.63
N PHE A 169 -5.63 -1.21 12.37
CA PHE A 169 -4.53 -0.53 11.68
C PHE A 169 -4.85 0.93 11.40
N TYR A 170 -5.86 1.20 10.58
CA TYR A 170 -6.06 2.53 10.01
C TYR A 170 -6.43 3.59 11.05
N ARG A 171 -7.48 3.40 11.86
CA ARG A 171 -7.89 4.40 12.87
C ARG A 171 -6.85 4.61 13.97
N PRO A 172 -6.20 3.57 14.53
CA PRO A 172 -5.13 3.78 15.51
C PRO A 172 -3.93 4.55 14.95
N ILE A 173 -3.48 4.23 13.73
CA ILE A 173 -2.37 4.93 13.09
C ILE A 173 -2.77 6.38 12.76
N TYR A 174 -3.97 6.60 12.23
CA TYR A 174 -4.51 7.93 11.96
C TYR A 174 -4.54 8.78 13.23
N ASN A 175 -5.17 8.29 14.30
CA ASN A 175 -5.29 9.02 15.56
C ASN A 175 -3.95 9.22 16.27
N GLY A 176 -3.07 8.22 16.21
CA GLY A 176 -1.70 8.35 16.71
C GLY A 176 -0.94 9.45 16.00
N LEU A 177 -1.08 9.55 14.67
CA LEU A 177 -0.49 10.63 13.90
C LEU A 177 -1.09 11.99 14.28
N MET A 178 -2.43 12.10 14.32
CA MET A 178 -3.13 13.35 14.68
C MET A 178 -2.76 13.83 16.08
N PHE A 179 -2.66 12.91 17.04
CA PHE A 179 -2.17 13.21 18.39
C PHE A 179 -0.75 13.78 18.36
N LEU A 180 0.17 13.14 17.61
CA LEU A 180 1.55 13.60 17.53
C LEU A 180 1.64 14.97 16.86
N ILE A 181 0.87 15.21 15.78
CA ILE A 181 0.77 16.51 15.11
C ILE A 181 0.32 17.57 16.12
N ALA A 182 -0.76 17.31 16.88
CA ALA A 182 -1.31 18.23 17.87
C ALA A 182 -0.33 18.62 18.98
N LYS A 183 0.67 17.77 19.25
CA LYS A 183 1.68 17.98 20.29
C LYS A 183 2.99 18.54 19.75
N MET A 184 3.19 18.53 18.43
CA MET A 184 4.40 19.03 17.79
C MET A 184 4.34 20.55 17.62
N PRO A 185 5.47 21.26 17.80
CA PRO A 185 5.54 22.68 17.48
C PRO A 185 5.21 22.87 15.99
N GLY A 186 4.31 23.81 15.70
CA GLY A 186 3.89 24.15 14.34
C GLY A 186 3.04 23.09 13.64
N ASN A 187 2.45 22.13 14.37
CA ASN A 187 1.64 21.05 13.78
C ASN A 187 2.36 20.29 12.64
N SER A 188 3.67 20.10 12.78
CA SER A 188 4.50 19.53 11.72
C SER A 188 4.19 18.06 11.47
N LEU A 189 3.70 17.76 10.26
CA LEU A 189 3.42 16.40 9.81
C LEU A 189 4.69 15.54 9.75
N GLY A 190 5.83 16.12 9.35
CA GLY A 190 7.08 15.37 9.19
C GLY A 190 7.64 14.82 10.49
N TRP A 191 7.71 15.65 11.52
CA TRP A 191 8.12 15.20 12.86
C TRP A 191 7.17 14.18 13.46
N ALA A 192 5.86 14.36 13.25
CA ALA A 192 4.86 13.40 13.67
C ALA A 192 5.04 12.03 12.98
N ILE A 193 5.31 11.99 11.67
CA ILE A 193 5.62 10.76 10.94
C ILE A 193 6.88 10.08 11.50
N ILE A 194 7.95 10.83 11.76
CA ILE A 194 9.20 10.28 12.31
C ILE A 194 8.94 9.61 13.66
N LEU A 195 8.30 10.32 14.60
CA LEU A 195 8.02 9.78 15.93
C LEU A 195 7.07 8.58 15.88
N LEU A 196 6.01 8.67 15.06
CA LEU A 196 5.07 7.56 14.89
C LEU A 196 5.78 6.31 14.38
N THR A 197 6.69 6.48 13.40
CA THR A 197 7.48 5.39 12.84
C THR A 197 8.34 4.71 13.91
N ILE A 198 9.04 5.50 14.73
CA ILE A 198 9.88 5.00 15.83
C ILE A 198 9.03 4.26 16.86
N LEU A 199 7.88 4.81 17.24
CA LEU A 199 6.96 4.20 18.19
C LEU A 199 6.45 2.84 17.69
N ILE A 200 5.97 2.77 16.45
CA ILE A 200 5.49 1.52 15.85
C ILE A 200 6.63 0.50 15.75
N ARG A 201 7.81 0.91 15.28
CA ARG A 201 8.99 0.05 15.21
C ARG A 201 9.45 -0.46 16.58
N THR A 202 9.23 0.31 17.63
CA THR A 202 9.53 -0.08 19.02
C THR A 202 8.51 -1.10 19.55
N ILE A 203 7.22 -0.90 19.29
CA ILE A 203 6.18 -1.89 19.61
C ILE A 203 6.46 -3.23 18.91
N LEU A 204 6.87 -3.16 17.64
CA LEU A 204 7.18 -4.33 16.81
C LEU A 204 8.62 -4.84 16.98
N LEU A 205 9.38 -4.33 17.96
CA LEU A 205 10.80 -4.62 18.14
C LEU A 205 11.05 -6.12 18.35
N VAL A 206 10.31 -6.73 19.28
CA VAL A 206 10.47 -8.14 19.64
C VAL A 206 10.19 -9.09 18.46
N PRO A 207 9.02 -9.04 17.79
CA PRO A 207 8.76 -9.91 16.65
C PRO A 207 9.73 -9.65 15.49
N SER A 208 10.07 -8.38 15.21
CA SER A 208 11.03 -8.04 14.16
C SER A 208 12.41 -8.62 14.45
N GLN A 209 12.91 -8.52 15.69
CA GLN A 209 14.18 -9.11 16.09
C GLN A 209 14.18 -10.63 15.98
N LYS A 210 13.09 -11.31 16.36
CA LYS A 210 12.97 -12.77 16.19
C LYS A 210 13.08 -13.15 14.71
N ALA A 211 12.42 -12.41 13.83
CA ALA A 211 12.47 -12.64 12.40
C ALA A 211 13.87 -12.40 11.80
N MET A 212 14.57 -11.32 12.19
CA MET A 212 15.96 -11.07 11.77
C MET A 212 16.93 -12.15 12.27
N LYS A 213 16.75 -12.64 13.51
CA LYS A 213 17.54 -13.76 14.05
C LYS A 213 17.29 -15.05 13.26
N ALA A 214 16.05 -15.34 12.89
CA ALA A 214 15.71 -16.48 12.05
C ALA A 214 16.37 -16.37 10.66
N GLN A 215 16.38 -15.18 10.06
CA GLN A 215 17.06 -14.92 8.79
C GLN A 215 18.59 -15.13 8.91
N LYS A 216 19.22 -14.69 10.00
CA LYS A 216 20.65 -14.93 10.26
C LYS A 216 20.96 -16.43 10.35
N ARG A 217 20.15 -17.21 11.06
CA ARG A 217 20.31 -18.68 11.13
C ARG A 217 20.16 -19.35 9.76
N MET A 218 19.22 -18.86 8.94
CA MET A 218 19.05 -19.35 7.56
C MET A 218 20.31 -19.12 6.71
N GLN A 219 21.06 -18.03 6.96
CA GLN A 219 22.33 -17.76 6.30
C GLN A 219 23.46 -18.65 6.82
N GLU A 220 23.48 -18.93 8.12
CA GLU A 220 24.48 -19.81 8.75
C GLU A 220 24.43 -21.24 8.18
N ILE A 221 23.24 -21.74 7.82
CA ILE A 221 23.07 -23.08 7.22
C ILE A 221 23.27 -23.13 5.70
N GLN A 222 23.35 -21.99 5.00
CA GLN A 222 23.55 -21.95 3.53
C GLN A 222 24.70 -22.84 3.05
N PRO A 223 25.89 -22.85 3.68
CA PRO A 223 26.99 -23.70 3.23
C PRO A 223 26.66 -25.20 3.27
N ARG A 224 25.80 -25.64 4.20
CA ARG A 224 25.36 -27.04 4.27
C ARG A 224 24.41 -27.39 3.12
N ILE A 225 23.51 -26.47 2.77
CA ILE A 225 22.62 -26.61 1.63
C ILE A 225 23.42 -26.64 0.32
N GLU A 226 24.47 -25.83 0.20
CA GLU A 226 25.36 -25.86 -0.97
C GLU A 226 26.07 -27.21 -1.11
N LYS A 227 26.54 -27.82 -0.01
CA LYS A 227 27.15 -29.16 -0.03
C LYS A 227 26.17 -30.25 -0.49
N ILE A 228 24.91 -30.21 -0.04
CA ILE A 228 23.86 -31.14 -0.51
C ILE A 228 23.65 -31.00 -2.02
N LYS A 229 23.52 -29.76 -2.50
CA LYS A 229 23.35 -29.47 -3.93
C LYS A 229 24.52 -29.97 -4.77
N GLU A 230 25.74 -29.88 -4.24
CA GLU A 230 26.93 -30.42 -4.89
C GLU A 230 26.98 -31.95 -4.89
N LYS A 231 26.52 -32.59 -3.80
CA LYS A 231 26.50 -34.05 -3.64
C LYS A 231 25.41 -34.74 -4.48
N HIS A 232 24.23 -34.14 -4.57
CA HIS A 232 23.05 -34.71 -5.23
C HIS A 232 22.73 -34.01 -6.56
N LYS A 233 23.76 -33.54 -7.28
CA LYS A 233 23.58 -32.90 -8.60
C LYS A 233 22.77 -33.80 -9.53
N GLY A 234 21.67 -33.25 -10.06
CA GLY A 234 20.76 -33.96 -10.98
C GLY A 234 19.53 -34.59 -10.31
N ASP A 235 19.53 -34.74 -8.98
CA ASP A 235 18.40 -35.29 -8.22
C ASP A 235 17.69 -34.20 -7.40
N GLN A 236 16.76 -33.49 -8.05
CA GLN A 236 16.03 -32.39 -7.42
C GLN A 236 15.15 -32.85 -6.26
N GLN A 237 14.62 -34.07 -6.30
CA GLN A 237 13.79 -34.60 -5.23
C GLN A 237 14.61 -34.82 -3.97
N LYS A 238 15.80 -35.43 -4.10
CA LYS A 238 16.70 -35.65 -2.97
C LYS A 238 17.28 -34.34 -2.43
N ILE A 239 17.63 -33.39 -3.30
CA ILE A 239 18.03 -32.04 -2.89
C ILE A 239 16.93 -31.37 -2.06
N ALA A 240 15.67 -31.41 -2.52
CA ALA A 240 14.56 -30.79 -1.82
C ALA A 240 14.30 -31.45 -0.45
N MET A 241 14.31 -32.77 -0.41
CA MET A 241 14.08 -33.55 0.82
C MET A 241 15.15 -33.28 1.88
N GLU A 242 16.44 -33.37 1.51
CA GLU A 242 17.53 -33.12 2.46
C GLU A 242 17.61 -31.64 2.87
N THR A 243 17.28 -30.72 1.97
CA THR A 243 17.19 -29.29 2.32
C THR A 243 16.10 -29.03 3.37
N MET A 244 14.92 -29.67 3.21
CA MET A 244 13.84 -29.57 4.21
C MET A 244 14.24 -30.21 5.54
N ALA A 245 14.95 -31.34 5.52
CA ALA A 245 15.47 -31.98 6.73
C ALA A 245 16.41 -31.03 7.49
N ILE A 246 17.37 -30.39 6.79
CA ILE A 246 18.25 -29.38 7.41
C ILE A 246 17.44 -28.23 8.02
N TRP A 247 16.43 -27.70 7.31
CA TRP A 247 15.60 -26.60 7.83
C TRP A 247 14.88 -27.00 9.12
N LYS A 248 14.33 -28.23 9.15
CA LYS A 248 13.65 -28.79 10.32
C LYS A 248 14.60 -28.97 11.50
N ASP A 249 15.78 -29.54 11.26
CA ASP A 249 16.80 -29.77 12.28
C ASP A 249 17.34 -28.46 12.85
N ALA A 250 17.58 -27.47 11.98
CA ALA A 250 18.01 -26.14 12.38
C ALA A 250 16.88 -25.27 12.96
N LYS A 251 15.63 -25.79 13.00
CA LYS A 251 14.43 -25.07 13.46
C LYS A 251 14.27 -23.69 12.79
N VAL A 252 14.55 -23.64 11.49
CA VAL A 252 14.40 -22.43 10.67
C VAL A 252 13.32 -22.65 9.62
N SER A 253 12.60 -21.59 9.27
CA SER A 253 11.60 -21.61 8.21
C SER A 253 11.98 -20.64 7.09
N PRO A 254 11.86 -21.04 5.81
CA PRO A 254 12.06 -20.12 4.68
C PRO A 254 11.05 -18.95 4.72
N PHE A 255 9.81 -19.19 5.17
CA PHE A 255 8.77 -18.16 5.30
C PHE A 255 9.04 -17.18 6.45
N GLY A 256 9.78 -17.58 7.48
CA GLY A 256 10.15 -16.69 8.57
C GLY A 256 11.03 -15.50 8.12
N SER A 257 11.69 -15.63 6.97
CA SER A 257 12.61 -14.61 6.44
C SER A 257 11.91 -13.44 5.77
N CYS A 258 10.67 -13.60 5.27
CA CYS A 258 9.87 -12.51 4.70
C CYS A 258 8.93 -11.84 5.73
N LEU A 259 8.83 -12.41 6.94
CA LEU A 259 7.99 -11.90 8.02
C LEU A 259 8.22 -10.42 8.37
N PRO A 260 9.46 -9.87 8.39
CA PRO A 260 9.66 -8.45 8.68
C PRO A 260 8.98 -7.52 7.67
N ILE A 261 8.99 -7.91 6.40
CA ILE A 261 8.37 -7.16 5.30
C ILE A 261 6.85 -7.25 5.40
N LEU A 262 6.31 -8.45 5.64
CA LEU A 262 4.86 -8.66 5.80
C LEU A 262 4.27 -7.88 6.97
N LEU A 263 5.00 -7.78 8.09
CA LEU A 263 4.58 -7.02 9.25
C LEU A 263 4.53 -5.50 8.98
N GLN A 264 5.37 -5.02 8.07
CA GLN A 264 5.48 -3.58 7.74
C GLN A 264 4.41 -3.11 6.75
N PHE A 265 3.94 -3.99 5.85
CA PHE A 265 2.98 -3.61 4.80
C PHE A 265 1.65 -3.03 5.33
N PRO A 266 0.97 -3.63 6.32
CA PRO A 266 -0.25 -3.06 6.89
C PRO A 266 -0.05 -1.63 7.41
N VAL A 267 1.07 -1.39 8.10
CA VAL A 267 1.39 -0.05 8.64
C VAL A 267 1.65 0.94 7.51
N LEU A 268 2.40 0.53 6.49
CA LEU A 268 2.69 1.35 5.32
C LEU A 268 1.40 1.76 4.58
N ILE A 269 0.52 0.79 4.31
CA ILE A 269 -0.74 1.02 3.60
C ILE A 269 -1.64 1.97 4.42
N ALA A 270 -1.75 1.75 5.73
CA ALA A 270 -2.50 2.65 6.59
C ALA A 270 -1.95 4.07 6.55
N LEU A 271 -0.63 4.24 6.70
CA LEU A 271 -0.01 5.56 6.68
C LEU A 271 -0.13 6.25 5.31
N PHE A 272 -0.03 5.48 4.22
CA PHE A 272 -0.27 5.99 2.86
C PHE A 272 -1.66 6.63 2.75
N TYR A 273 -2.72 5.92 3.16
CA TYR A 273 -4.07 6.46 3.09
C TYR A 273 -4.29 7.64 4.05
N VAL A 274 -3.66 7.62 5.22
CA VAL A 274 -3.69 8.74 6.17
C VAL A 274 -3.06 10.01 5.57
N ILE A 275 -1.92 9.90 4.90
CA ILE A 275 -1.25 11.05 4.28
C ILE A 275 -2.01 11.52 3.05
N GLN A 276 -2.51 10.60 2.23
CA GLN A 276 -3.18 10.93 0.98
C GLN A 276 -4.57 11.55 1.19
N ARG A 277 -5.34 11.04 2.15
CA ARG A 277 -6.76 11.41 2.35
C ARG A 277 -7.07 11.88 3.76
N GLY A 278 -6.32 11.43 4.77
CA GLY A 278 -6.63 11.66 6.18
C GLY A 278 -6.64 13.14 6.60
N LEU A 279 -5.97 14.03 5.88
CA LEU A 279 -6.00 15.48 6.16
C LEU A 279 -7.29 16.16 5.68
N ASN A 280 -8.16 15.44 4.97
CA ASN A 280 -9.46 15.95 4.54
C ASN A 280 -10.39 16.16 5.76
N PRO A 281 -11.02 17.34 5.93
CA PRO A 281 -11.98 17.60 7.00
C PRO A 281 -13.10 16.56 7.12
N ASP A 282 -13.52 15.99 5.98
CA ASP A 282 -14.58 14.98 5.93
C ASP A 282 -14.17 13.66 6.61
N ASN A 283 -12.88 13.48 6.92
CA ASN A 283 -12.33 12.37 7.69
C ASN A 283 -12.32 12.60 9.21
N ALA A 284 -12.89 13.72 9.70
CA ALA A 284 -13.00 14.00 11.13
C ALA A 284 -13.70 12.87 11.93
N PHE A 285 -14.63 12.14 11.32
CA PHE A 285 -15.29 10.97 11.96
C PHE A 285 -14.32 9.85 12.36
N LEU A 286 -13.11 9.80 11.77
CA LEU A 286 -12.07 8.83 12.12
C LEU A 286 -11.39 9.19 13.44
N LEU A 287 -11.44 10.46 13.86
CA LEU A 287 -10.85 10.95 15.10
C LEU A 287 -11.53 10.31 16.31
N TYR A 288 -10.75 10.07 17.36
CA TYR A 288 -11.26 9.74 18.67
C TYR A 288 -11.84 10.99 19.33
N ALA A 289 -12.81 10.80 20.24
CA ALA A 289 -13.56 11.89 20.86
C ALA A 289 -12.67 13.00 21.43
N ASN A 290 -11.53 12.65 22.01
CA ASN A 290 -10.58 13.59 22.61
C ASN A 290 -9.88 14.52 21.60
N TYR A 291 -9.99 14.23 20.29
CA TYR A 291 -9.35 14.97 19.21
C TYR A 291 -10.36 15.55 18.21
N ALA A 292 -11.66 15.48 18.49
CA ALA A 292 -12.72 15.90 17.56
C ALA A 292 -12.62 17.37 17.11
N ASN A 293 -11.97 18.22 17.91
CA ASN A 293 -11.80 19.66 17.64
C ASN A 293 -10.47 20.00 16.94
N LEU A 294 -9.70 18.99 16.49
CA LEU A 294 -8.44 19.24 15.80
C LEU A 294 -8.71 19.78 14.39
N ASN A 295 -8.20 20.97 14.10
CA ASN A 295 -8.34 21.56 12.77
C ASN A 295 -7.38 20.88 11.78
N LEU A 296 -7.93 19.99 10.94
CA LEU A 296 -7.18 19.22 9.94
C LEU A 296 -6.60 20.11 8.82
N SER A 297 -7.15 21.31 8.61
CA SER A 297 -6.71 22.24 7.57
C SER A 297 -5.42 23.01 7.94
N ASN A 298 -5.04 23.04 9.22
CA ASN A 298 -3.87 23.80 9.73
C ASN A 298 -2.64 22.92 9.98
N ILE A 299 -2.52 21.80 9.28
CA ILE A 299 -1.40 20.87 9.41
C ILE A 299 -0.27 21.32 8.49
N ASP A 300 0.93 21.53 9.04
CA ASP A 300 2.10 21.89 8.23
C ASP A 300 2.64 20.66 7.52
N THR A 301 2.45 20.64 6.21
CA THR A 301 2.85 19.57 5.31
C THR A 301 4.26 19.77 4.73
N ASN A 302 4.87 20.94 4.93
CA ASN A 302 6.21 21.24 4.46
C ASN A 302 7.26 20.82 5.50
N PHE A 303 8.00 19.77 5.19
CA PHE A 303 9.07 19.31 6.05
C PHE A 303 10.41 19.97 5.69
N LEU A 304 10.99 20.67 6.68
CA LEU A 304 12.28 21.36 6.58
C LEU A 304 12.38 22.35 5.40
N ASN A 305 11.24 22.86 4.91
CA ASN A 305 11.14 23.72 3.71
C ASN A 305 11.74 23.13 2.42
N ILE A 306 12.01 21.82 2.38
CA ILE A 306 12.59 21.13 1.22
C ILE A 306 11.70 20.00 0.71
N LEU A 307 10.71 19.58 1.49
CA LEU A 307 9.91 18.40 1.20
C LEU A 307 8.43 18.61 1.55
N GLU A 308 7.60 18.82 0.54
CA GLU A 308 6.14 18.83 0.67
C GLU A 308 5.62 17.37 0.78
N LEU A 309 5.18 16.97 1.96
CA LEU A 309 4.93 15.57 2.32
C LEU A 309 3.68 14.97 1.66
N THR A 310 2.74 15.82 1.22
CA THR A 310 1.52 15.38 0.53
C THR A 310 1.73 15.16 -0.98
N LYS A 311 2.83 15.70 -1.53
CA LYS A 311 3.18 15.60 -2.96
C LYS A 311 4.27 14.56 -3.19
N VAL A 312 4.37 14.13 -4.44
CA VAL A 312 5.44 13.22 -4.90
C VAL A 312 6.78 13.96 -4.97
N ASN A 313 7.87 13.27 -4.63
CA ASN A 313 9.25 13.76 -4.82
C ASN A 313 10.03 12.74 -5.66
N PHE A 314 10.31 13.08 -6.92
CA PHE A 314 10.89 12.15 -7.88
C PHE A 314 12.41 11.98 -7.79
N TYR A 315 13.12 12.92 -7.15
CA TYR A 315 14.58 13.03 -7.33
C TYR A 315 15.36 12.64 -6.08
N VAL A 316 15.23 13.40 -4.98
CA VAL A 316 16.13 13.27 -3.83
C VAL A 316 15.73 12.10 -2.95
N LEU A 317 14.44 12.02 -2.62
CA LEU A 317 13.93 11.06 -1.65
C LEU A 317 14.08 9.59 -2.12
N PRO A 318 13.75 9.23 -3.38
CA PRO A 318 13.94 7.87 -3.90
C PRO A 318 15.38 7.38 -3.88
N LEU A 319 16.34 8.25 -4.21
CA LEU A 319 17.76 7.91 -4.23
C LEU A 319 18.28 7.62 -2.82
N VAL A 320 17.89 8.46 -1.85
CA VAL A 320 18.27 8.27 -0.43
C VAL A 320 17.67 6.96 0.10
N ILE A 321 16.39 6.72 -0.14
CA ILE A 321 15.72 5.48 0.33
C ILE A 321 16.31 4.25 -0.36
N GLY A 322 16.53 4.30 -1.68
CA GLY A 322 17.17 3.22 -2.42
C GLY A 322 18.58 2.90 -1.89
N GLY A 323 19.38 3.94 -1.61
CA GLY A 323 20.71 3.79 -1.00
C GLY A 323 20.66 3.19 0.41
N LEU A 324 19.77 3.68 1.27
CA LEU A 324 19.55 3.13 2.61
C LEU A 324 19.07 1.68 2.57
N GLN A 325 18.14 1.37 1.67
CA GLN A 325 17.62 0.03 1.50
C GLN A 325 18.70 -0.94 1.01
N PHE A 326 19.52 -0.51 0.04
CA PHE A 326 20.68 -1.28 -0.43
C PHE A 326 21.64 -1.57 0.73
N PHE A 327 21.97 -0.56 1.54
CA PHE A 327 22.83 -0.72 2.69
C PHE A 327 22.24 -1.69 3.73
N GLN A 328 20.94 -1.56 4.03
CA GLN A 328 20.23 -2.47 4.93
C GLN A 328 20.29 -3.92 4.43
N MET A 329 20.00 -4.16 3.14
CA MET A 329 20.05 -5.50 2.57
C MET A 329 21.46 -6.07 2.64
N LYS A 330 22.48 -5.28 2.26
CA LYS A 330 23.89 -5.70 2.32
C LYS A 330 24.31 -6.08 3.74
N LEU A 331 23.86 -5.34 4.76
CA LEU A 331 24.07 -5.70 6.16
C LEU A 331 23.35 -7.00 6.54
N ALA A 332 22.14 -7.20 6.02
CA ALA A 332 21.35 -8.38 6.33
C ALA A 332 21.97 -9.67 5.79
N MET A 333 22.59 -9.67 4.61
CA MET A 333 23.08 -10.90 3.95
C MET A 333 24.49 -11.36 4.34
N GLY A 334 25.24 -10.55 5.09
CA GLY A 334 26.60 -10.89 5.55
C GLY A 334 27.64 -11.01 4.42
N LYS A 335 28.94 -11.01 4.77
CA LYS A 335 30.03 -11.28 3.82
C LYS A 335 30.15 -12.80 3.63
N LYS A 336 29.55 -13.40 2.61
CA LYS A 336 29.90 -14.77 2.17
C LYS A 336 29.70 -14.98 0.67
N ASN A 337 30.69 -15.66 0.08
CA ASN A 337 30.79 -16.02 -1.33
C ASN A 337 29.75 -17.09 -1.68
N ILE A 338 28.52 -16.68 -1.99
CA ILE A 338 27.58 -17.57 -2.67
C ILE A 338 28.13 -17.81 -4.08
N LYS A 339 28.43 -19.07 -4.43
CA LYS A 339 28.93 -19.41 -5.78
C LYS A 339 27.93 -18.92 -6.84
N ALA A 340 28.44 -18.13 -7.79
CA ALA A 340 27.65 -17.58 -8.88
C ALA A 340 27.12 -18.71 -9.78
N GLY A 341 25.79 -18.88 -9.87
CA GLY A 341 25.16 -19.88 -10.75
C GLY A 341 23.88 -20.51 -10.20
N ASN A 342 23.70 -20.58 -8.87
CA ASN A 342 22.55 -21.23 -8.25
C ASN A 342 21.29 -20.34 -8.23
N GLU A 343 20.09 -20.94 -8.29
CA GLU A 343 18.80 -20.23 -8.17
C GLU A 343 18.69 -19.39 -6.88
N MET A 344 19.29 -19.87 -5.79
CA MET A 344 19.33 -19.16 -4.51
C MET A 344 20.26 -17.93 -4.54
N ALA A 345 21.33 -17.98 -5.34
CA ALA A 345 22.19 -16.81 -5.58
C ALA A 345 21.44 -15.74 -6.38
N MET A 346 20.57 -16.16 -7.32
CA MET A 346 19.72 -15.25 -8.09
C MET A 346 18.70 -14.53 -7.19
N ALA A 347 18.03 -15.27 -6.30
CA ALA A 347 17.11 -14.68 -5.32
C ALA A 347 17.81 -13.69 -4.38
N THR A 348 19.01 -14.05 -3.90
CA THR A 348 19.83 -13.17 -3.04
C THR A 348 20.23 -11.90 -3.79
N ASN A 349 20.75 -12.01 -5.01
CA ASN A 349 21.13 -10.85 -5.83
C ASN A 349 19.92 -9.97 -6.17
N MET A 350 18.77 -10.56 -6.45
CA MET A 350 17.53 -9.81 -6.68
C MET A 350 17.15 -9.00 -5.43
N MET A 351 17.16 -9.62 -4.25
CA MET A 351 16.88 -8.92 -2.98
C MET A 351 17.92 -7.84 -2.68
N THR A 352 19.19 -8.08 -3.02
CA THR A 352 20.29 -7.13 -2.76
C THR A 352 20.23 -5.90 -3.65
N TYR A 353 20.07 -6.12 -4.97
CA TYR A 353 20.33 -5.08 -5.97
C TYR A 353 19.05 -4.61 -6.67
N VAL A 354 18.11 -5.52 -6.95
CA VAL A 354 16.88 -5.17 -7.66
C VAL A 354 15.87 -4.55 -6.70
N MET A 355 15.66 -5.15 -5.52
CA MET A 355 14.67 -4.67 -4.55
C MET A 355 14.88 -3.22 -4.11
N PRO A 356 16.10 -2.72 -3.81
CA PRO A 356 16.30 -1.32 -3.49
C PRO A 356 15.92 -0.37 -4.63
N VAL A 357 16.18 -0.77 -5.89
CA VAL A 357 15.78 0.01 -7.06
C VAL A 357 14.26 0.00 -7.20
N MET A 358 13.59 -1.14 -6.99
CA MET A 358 12.12 -1.20 -6.97
C MET A 358 11.53 -0.26 -5.93
N ILE A 359 12.09 -0.26 -4.71
CA ILE A 359 11.63 0.57 -3.61
C ILE A 359 11.85 2.04 -3.92
N ALA A 360 13.00 2.40 -4.52
CA ALA A 360 13.25 3.76 -4.97
C ALA A 360 12.16 4.21 -5.96
N VAL A 361 11.93 3.45 -7.04
CA VAL A 361 10.88 3.76 -8.04
C VAL A 361 9.50 3.82 -7.39
N PHE A 362 9.17 2.89 -6.48
CA PHE A 362 7.92 2.90 -5.73
C PHE A 362 7.76 4.19 -4.92
N THR A 363 8.78 4.60 -4.17
CA THR A 363 8.74 5.82 -3.35
C THR A 363 8.68 7.10 -4.19
N ALA A 364 9.21 7.07 -5.43
CA ALA A 364 9.10 8.18 -6.37
C ALA A 364 7.65 8.43 -6.81
N SER A 365 6.82 7.38 -6.85
CA SER A 365 5.42 7.44 -7.25
C SER A 365 4.46 7.72 -6.10
N MET A 366 4.95 7.84 -4.86
CA MET A 366 4.15 7.99 -3.65
C MET A 366 4.34 9.38 -3.02
N PRO A 367 3.39 9.85 -2.19
CA PRO A 367 3.57 11.06 -1.40
C PRO A 367 4.85 10.99 -0.57
N ALA A 368 5.58 12.10 -0.48
CA ALA A 368 6.88 12.16 0.17
C ALA A 368 6.82 11.78 1.66
N GLY A 369 5.70 11.96 2.35
CA GLY A 369 5.53 11.48 3.72
C GLY A 369 5.61 9.95 3.85
N VAL A 370 5.19 9.20 2.82
CA VAL A 370 5.33 7.74 2.76
C VAL A 370 6.79 7.36 2.58
N GLY A 371 7.52 8.10 1.75
CA GLY A 371 8.97 7.95 1.61
C GLY A 371 9.70 8.29 2.90
N LEU A 372 9.32 9.35 3.62
CA LEU A 372 9.88 9.71 4.92
C LEU A 372 9.71 8.58 5.93
N TYR A 373 8.50 8.03 6.06
CA TYR A 373 8.24 6.84 6.86
C TYR A 373 9.16 5.69 6.45
N TRP A 374 9.25 5.39 5.15
CA TRP A 374 10.10 4.31 4.67
C TRP A 374 11.56 4.52 5.07
N GLY A 375 12.11 5.71 4.84
CA GLY A 375 13.49 6.05 5.19
C GLY A 375 13.79 5.89 6.67
N VAL A 376 12.95 6.46 7.54
CA VAL A 376 13.08 6.34 9.01
C VAL A 376 12.99 4.87 9.44
N SER A 377 12.05 4.14 8.85
CA SER A 377 11.81 2.72 9.12
C SER A 377 12.99 1.85 8.68
N THR A 378 13.64 2.16 7.56
CA THR A 378 14.85 1.51 7.07
C THR A 378 16.05 1.83 7.95
N ILE A 379 16.22 3.09 8.39
CA ILE A 379 17.27 3.48 9.35
C ILE A 379 17.12 2.71 10.66
N TYR A 380 15.90 2.64 11.20
CA TYR A 380 15.62 1.83 12.39
C TYR A 380 15.99 0.36 12.17
N GLY A 381 15.60 -0.20 11.03
CA GLY A 381 15.93 -1.58 10.66
C GLY A 381 17.43 -1.83 10.50
N ILE A 382 18.21 -0.85 9.99
CA ILE A 382 19.67 -0.91 9.92
C ILE A 382 20.25 -1.03 11.33
N VAL A 383 19.80 -0.19 12.27
CA VAL A 383 20.24 -0.25 13.67
C VAL A 383 19.92 -1.62 14.27
N GLN A 384 18.70 -2.13 14.06
CA GLN A 384 18.33 -3.47 14.53
C GLN A 384 19.20 -4.58 13.91
N GLN A 385 19.48 -4.50 12.61
CA GLN A 385 20.30 -5.48 11.91
C GLN A 385 21.73 -5.49 12.46
N ILE A 386 22.30 -4.32 12.75
CA ILE A 386 23.63 -4.21 13.38
C ILE A 386 23.64 -4.89 14.75
N VAL A 387 22.61 -4.67 15.57
CA VAL A 387 22.47 -5.32 16.89
C VAL A 387 22.37 -6.85 16.76
N VAL A 388 21.54 -7.35 15.83
CA VAL A 388 21.38 -8.79 15.58
C VAL A 388 22.65 -9.44 15.04
N ASN A 389 23.37 -8.73 14.15
CA ASN A 389 24.61 -9.22 13.56
C ASN A 389 25.73 -9.34 14.61
N ARG A 390 25.76 -8.46 15.62
CA ARG A 390 26.72 -8.51 16.74
C ARG A 390 26.49 -9.67 17.73
N GLY A 391 25.28 -10.24 17.79
CA GLY A 391 25.03 -11.41 18.64
C GLY A 391 25.86 -12.61 18.22
N LYS A 392 26.37 -13.39 19.20
CA LYS A 392 27.16 -14.61 18.94
C LYS A 392 26.42 -15.51 17.94
N PRO A 393 27.10 -16.11 16.94
CA PRO A 393 26.50 -17.13 16.09
C PRO A 393 25.86 -18.18 17.00
N HIS A 394 24.66 -18.65 16.67
CA HIS A 394 24.23 -19.87 17.32
C HIS A 394 25.06 -20.98 16.72
N THR A 395 26.05 -21.42 17.49
CA THR A 395 26.62 -22.76 17.35
C THR A 395 25.49 -23.73 17.64
N ALA A 396 24.63 -23.96 16.66
CA ALA A 396 23.89 -25.20 16.61
C ALA A 396 24.96 -26.27 16.53
N ASP A 397 25.14 -27.02 17.63
CA ASP A 397 25.88 -28.27 17.68
C ASP A 397 25.75 -28.94 16.32
N GLU A 398 26.87 -29.26 15.66
CA GLU A 398 26.83 -29.98 14.40
C GLU A 398 25.94 -31.21 14.59
N PRO A 399 24.74 -31.28 13.99
CA PRO A 399 24.05 -32.54 13.91
C PRO A 399 24.90 -33.34 12.95
N THR A 400 25.57 -34.37 13.45
CA THR A 400 26.25 -35.36 12.61
C THR A 400 25.25 -35.81 11.57
N VAL A 401 25.50 -35.46 10.31
CA VAL A 401 24.72 -36.00 9.20
C VAL A 401 24.95 -37.51 9.23
N ARG A 402 24.01 -38.26 9.79
CA ARG A 402 23.87 -39.68 9.44
C ARG A 402 23.32 -39.65 8.03
N ILE A 403 24.24 -39.73 7.07
CA ILE A 403 23.92 -40.03 5.68
C ILE A 403 23.08 -41.30 5.75
N ILE A 404 21.81 -41.23 5.36
CA ILE A 404 21.04 -42.45 5.11
C ILE A 404 21.63 -43.00 3.80
N GLU A 405 22.73 -43.75 3.93
CA GLU A 405 23.13 -44.69 2.89
C GLU A 405 22.03 -45.75 2.89
N ASN A 406 21.21 -45.74 1.84
CA ASN A 406 20.39 -46.91 1.55
C ASN A 406 21.35 -48.07 1.39
N LYS A 407 21.31 -49.02 2.33
CA LYS A 407 21.87 -50.36 2.13
C LYS A 407 21.20 -50.93 0.88
N GLU A 408 21.90 -50.86 -0.25
CA GLU A 408 21.57 -51.68 -1.40
C GLU A 408 21.73 -53.15 -0.97
N ASN A 409 20.59 -53.83 -0.99
CA ASN A 409 20.39 -55.27 -1.12
C ASN A 409 21.66 -56.12 -1.31
N ASN A 410 22.21 -56.63 -0.21
CA ASN A 410 22.83 -57.95 -0.21
C ASN A 410 21.80 -58.95 0.31
N ILE A 411 20.97 -59.43 -0.60
CA ILE A 411 20.31 -60.73 -0.46
C ILE A 411 20.88 -61.57 -1.60
N THR A 412 21.97 -62.27 -1.31
CA THR A 412 22.36 -63.50 -2.00
C THR A 412 21.48 -64.64 -1.56
#